data_AF-Q68UQ4-F1
#
_entry.id   AF-Q68UQ4-F1
#
_cell.length_a   1.000
_cell.length_b   1.000
_cell.length_c   1.000
_cell.angle_alpha   90.00
_cell.angle_beta   90.00
_cell.angle_gamma   90.00
#
_symmetry.space_group_name_H-M   'P 1'
#
loop_
_entity.id
_entity.type
_entity.pdbx_description
1 polymer ?
#
loop_
_entity_poly.entity_id
_entity_poly.type
_entity_poly.pdbx_seq_one_letter_code
_entity_poly.pdbx_strand_id
1 'polypeptide(L)'
;MEKSYASASSGELGVVAGGGGRSVRVIPLRHPQEAVAGSSPSWWSVVMVKARGMGPRDWAEAALPCLSWMRTYRLKEDLQADLAAGITVGVMLVPQAMSYAKLAGLHPIYGLYTGFVPLFVYAIFGSSRQLAVGPVALVSLLVSNVLGGIVDSSSELYTELAILLAFMVGVLECLMGLLR
;
A
#
# COMPACT_ATOMS: atom_id res chain seq x y z
N MET A 1 29.66 -31.37 42.70
CA MET A 1 30.03 -29.95 42.83
C MET A 1 28.79 -29.20 43.30
N GLU A 2 28.78 -28.90 44.59
CA GLU A 2 27.95 -27.95 45.36
C GLU A 2 27.65 -26.65 44.58
N LYS A 3 26.53 -25.90 44.74
CA LYS A 3 25.80 -25.52 45.96
C LYS A 3 24.31 -25.24 45.70
N SER A 4 23.48 -25.70 46.62
CA SER A 4 22.19 -25.11 47.00
C SER A 4 22.47 -23.89 47.89
N TYR A 5 21.80 -22.75 47.69
CA TYR A 5 21.30 -21.87 48.76
C TYR A 5 20.19 -20.98 48.21
N ALA A 6 18.99 -21.15 48.74
CA ALA A 6 17.91 -20.17 48.65
C ALA A 6 18.31 -18.91 49.43
N SER A 7 17.81 -17.75 48.98
CA SER A 7 17.51 -16.66 49.92
C SER A 7 16.29 -15.90 49.40
N ALA A 8 15.19 -16.04 50.13
CA ALA A 8 14.05 -15.16 50.04
C ALA A 8 14.45 -13.80 50.63
N SER A 9 14.16 -12.73 49.89
CA SER A 9 14.16 -11.37 50.42
C SER A 9 13.06 -10.60 49.71
N SER A 10 11.85 -10.72 50.26
CA SER A 10 10.86 -9.66 50.14
C SER A 10 11.37 -8.49 50.98
N GLY A 11 11.61 -7.34 50.34
CA GLY A 11 12.11 -6.15 50.99
C GLY A 11 11.82 -4.94 50.12
N GLU A 12 10.82 -4.19 50.54
CA GLU A 12 10.39 -2.90 50.03
C GLU A 12 11.53 -1.87 49.86
N LEU A 13 11.27 -0.95 48.93
CA LEU A 13 11.64 0.48 48.94
C LEU A 13 13.12 0.86 48.83
N GLY A 14 13.40 1.61 47.77
CA GLY A 14 14.63 2.39 47.63
C GLY A 14 14.60 3.27 46.38
N VAL A 15 13.78 4.33 46.41
CA VAL A 15 13.98 5.48 45.53
C VAL A 15 15.35 6.06 45.87
N VAL A 16 16.34 5.82 45.02
CA VAL A 16 17.64 6.50 45.08
C VAL A 16 17.66 7.56 43.99
N ALA A 17 17.63 8.81 44.44
CA ALA A 17 17.90 9.99 43.65
C ALA A 17 19.40 10.13 43.38
N GLY A 18 19.74 10.53 42.15
CA GLY A 18 21.02 11.17 41.82
C GLY A 18 22.07 10.27 41.18
N GLY A 19 22.26 10.40 39.85
CA GLY A 19 23.46 9.94 39.16
C GLY A 19 23.23 9.35 37.77
N GLY A 20 23.17 10.20 36.73
CA GLY A 20 23.71 9.97 35.38
C GLY A 20 23.54 8.64 34.63
N GLY A 21 22.64 7.74 35.00
CA GLY A 21 22.42 6.46 34.33
C GLY A 21 21.05 6.41 33.68
N ARG A 22 20.99 6.21 32.36
CA ARG A 22 19.73 5.96 31.64
C ARG A 22 18.96 4.85 32.36
N SER A 23 17.72 5.11 32.73
CA SER A 23 16.81 4.11 33.29
C SER A 23 16.56 3.02 32.24
N VAL A 24 17.28 1.91 32.36
CA VAL A 24 17.05 0.73 31.55
C VAL A 24 15.73 0.13 32.00
N ARG A 25 14.66 0.49 31.28
CA ARG A 25 13.34 -0.10 31.47
C ARG A 25 13.41 -1.52 30.93
N VAL A 26 13.66 -2.48 31.83
CA VAL A 26 13.63 -3.91 31.51
C VAL A 26 12.21 -4.23 31.07
N ILE A 27 12.01 -4.41 29.76
CA ILE A 27 10.75 -4.90 29.20
C ILE A 27 10.70 -6.39 29.54
N PRO A 28 9.77 -6.85 30.39
CA PRO A 28 9.63 -8.27 30.62
C PRO A 28 9.28 -8.91 29.28
N LEU A 29 10.15 -9.80 28.80
CA LEU A 29 9.88 -10.61 27.62
C LEU A 29 8.67 -11.47 27.94
N ARG A 30 7.50 -11.01 27.48
CA ARG A 30 6.29 -11.81 27.50
C ARG A 30 6.50 -12.89 26.44
N HIS A 31 6.89 -14.08 26.89
CA HIS A 31 6.91 -15.24 26.02
C HIS A 31 5.54 -15.35 25.34
N PRO A 32 5.48 -15.59 24.01
CA PRO A 32 4.22 -15.94 23.37
C PRO A 32 3.70 -17.15 24.13
N GLN A 33 2.58 -16.98 24.85
CA GLN A 33 1.84 -18.12 25.37
C GLN A 33 1.61 -19.02 24.16
N GLU A 34 2.17 -20.23 24.22
CA GLU A 34 1.97 -21.23 23.18
C GLU A 34 0.48 -21.26 22.86
N ALA A 35 0.17 -20.97 21.59
CA ALA A 35 -1.19 -20.96 21.09
C ALA A 35 -1.79 -22.33 21.39
N VAL A 36 -2.58 -22.39 22.45
CA VAL A 36 -3.38 -23.56 22.79
C VAL A 36 -4.18 -23.88 21.53
N ALA A 37 -4.02 -25.11 21.04
CA ALA A 37 -4.70 -25.66 19.87
C ALA A 37 -6.21 -25.79 20.14
N GLY A 38 -6.89 -24.67 20.32
CA GLY A 38 -8.33 -24.50 20.20
C GLY A 38 -8.57 -23.83 18.86
N SER A 39 -9.43 -24.45 18.05
CA SER A 39 -9.85 -24.02 16.71
C SER A 39 -9.80 -22.50 16.53
N SER A 40 -8.78 -22.02 15.79
CA SER A 40 -8.71 -20.63 15.37
C SER A 40 -10.05 -20.27 14.73
N PRO A 41 -10.73 -19.19 15.15
CA PRO A 41 -12.00 -18.81 14.55
C PRO A 41 -11.79 -18.72 13.05
N SER A 42 -12.58 -19.47 12.27
CA SER A 42 -12.42 -19.49 10.82
C SER A 42 -12.60 -18.05 10.36
N TRP A 43 -11.67 -17.56 9.54
CA TRP A 43 -11.77 -16.20 9.01
C TRP A 43 -13.15 -15.96 8.33
N TRP A 44 -13.76 -17.01 7.78
CA TRP A 44 -15.13 -17.05 7.30
C TRP A 44 -16.19 -16.69 8.35
N SER A 45 -16.07 -17.15 9.59
CA SER A 45 -17.01 -16.82 10.66
C SER A 45 -16.94 -15.33 11.03
N VAL A 46 -15.74 -14.77 11.06
CA VAL A 46 -15.50 -13.34 11.32
C VAL A 46 -16.04 -12.48 10.18
N VAL A 47 -15.80 -12.89 8.93
CA VAL A 47 -16.31 -12.21 7.73
C VAL A 47 -17.85 -12.28 7.65
N MET A 48 -18.44 -13.44 7.94
CA MET A 48 -19.89 -13.64 7.92
C MET A 48 -20.61 -12.81 8.98
N VAL A 49 -20.05 -12.70 10.19
CA VAL A 49 -20.60 -11.85 11.26
C VAL A 49 -20.50 -10.37 10.88
N LYS A 50 -19.38 -9.95 10.28
CA LYS A 50 -19.20 -8.58 9.79
C LYS A 50 -20.16 -8.25 8.65
N ALA A 51 -20.35 -9.17 7.70
CA ALA A 51 -21.27 -9.01 6.57
C ALA A 51 -22.75 -8.93 6.99
N ARG A 52 -23.13 -9.63 8.06
CA ARG A 52 -24.52 -9.65 8.56
C ARG A 52 -24.93 -8.39 9.34
N GLY A 53 -23.98 -7.58 9.77
CA GLY A 53 -24.21 -6.37 10.58
C GLY A 53 -23.94 -5.05 9.86
N MET A 54 -23.38 -5.07 8.64
CA MET A 54 -23.06 -3.86 7.88
C MET A 54 -24.31 -3.24 7.25
N GLY A 55 -24.64 -2.02 7.67
CA GLY A 55 -25.69 -1.23 7.04
C GLY A 55 -25.32 -0.80 5.61
N PRO A 56 -26.26 -0.22 4.85
CA PRO A 56 -25.99 0.29 3.50
C PRO A 56 -24.91 1.40 3.48
N ARG A 57 -24.69 2.07 4.62
CA ARG A 57 -23.64 3.07 4.81
C ARG A 57 -22.25 2.45 4.96
N ASP A 58 -22.15 1.31 5.65
CA ASP A 58 -20.89 0.58 5.80
C ASP A 58 -20.48 -0.09 4.47
N TRP A 59 -21.45 -0.52 3.68
CA TRP A 59 -21.24 -0.97 2.30
C TRP A 59 -20.76 0.16 1.37
N ALA A 60 -21.33 1.36 1.52
CA ALA A 60 -20.88 2.52 0.76
C ALA A 60 -19.47 2.98 1.18
N GLU A 61 -19.13 2.90 2.47
CA GLU A 61 -17.78 3.20 2.98
C GLU A 61 -16.76 2.11 2.62
N ALA A 62 -17.18 0.85 2.46
CA ALA A 62 -16.36 -0.23 1.93
C ALA A 62 -16.11 -0.10 0.42
N ALA A 63 -17.11 0.34 -0.35
CA ALA A 63 -17.01 0.52 -1.79
C ALA A 63 -16.31 1.84 -2.20
N LEU A 64 -16.45 2.89 -1.39
CA LEU A 64 -15.83 4.20 -1.59
C LEU A 64 -15.13 4.63 -0.29
N PRO A 65 -13.96 4.06 0.02
CA PRO A 65 -13.17 4.49 1.18
C PRO A 65 -12.77 5.97 1.07
N CYS A 66 -12.85 6.55 -0.13
CA CYS A 66 -12.71 7.98 -0.39
C CYS A 66 -13.65 8.87 0.46
N LEU A 67 -14.88 8.41 0.71
CA LEU A 67 -15.86 9.13 1.53
C LEU A 67 -15.46 9.21 3.01
N SER A 68 -14.71 8.21 3.51
CA SER A 68 -14.30 8.16 4.91
C SER A 68 -13.26 9.22 5.24
N TRP A 69 -12.21 9.35 4.43
CA TRP A 69 -11.16 10.35 4.66
C TRP A 69 -11.61 11.77 4.30
N MET A 70 -12.50 11.91 3.31
CA MET A 70 -13.08 13.21 2.95
C MET A 70 -13.91 13.81 4.10
N ARG A 71 -14.61 12.99 4.91
CA ARG A 71 -15.39 13.47 6.07
C ARG A 71 -14.53 13.93 7.24
N THR A 72 -13.33 13.38 7.41
CA THR A 72 -12.38 13.80 8.47
C THR A 72 -11.41 14.88 7.98
N TYR A 73 -11.53 15.31 6.72
CA TYR A 73 -10.59 16.23 6.07
C TYR A 73 -10.73 17.67 6.60
N ARG A 74 -9.63 18.23 7.13
CA ARG A 74 -9.57 19.62 7.57
C ARG A 74 -9.18 20.53 6.41
N LEU A 75 -10.18 20.95 5.63
CA LEU A 75 -10.00 21.80 4.43
C LEU A 75 -9.11 23.04 4.65
N LYS A 76 -9.08 23.63 5.85
CA LYS A 76 -8.31 24.85 6.11
C LYS A 76 -6.81 24.61 6.36
N GLU A 77 -6.46 23.43 6.86
CA GLU A 77 -5.08 23.11 7.28
C GLU A 77 -4.37 22.26 6.22
N ASP A 78 -5.06 21.26 5.66
CA ASP A 78 -4.46 20.27 4.76
C ASP A 78 -4.44 20.73 3.30
N LEU A 79 -5.37 21.60 2.87
CA LEU A 79 -5.53 21.94 1.44
C LEU A 79 -4.32 22.67 0.86
N GLN A 80 -3.68 23.55 1.63
CA GLN A 80 -2.48 24.27 1.17
C GLN A 80 -1.30 23.33 0.99
N ALA A 81 -1.11 22.40 1.93
CA ALA A 81 -0.04 21.41 1.87
C ALA A 81 -0.28 20.40 0.74
N ASP A 82 -1.50 19.89 0.60
CA ASP A 82 -1.88 18.95 -0.45
C ASP A 82 -1.83 19.58 -1.85
N LEU A 83 -2.19 20.86 -1.99
CA LEU A 83 -2.07 21.58 -3.26
C LEU A 83 -0.62 21.77 -3.67
N ALA A 84 0.25 22.20 -2.73
CA ALA A 84 1.68 22.33 -3.00
C ALA A 84 2.30 20.98 -3.38
N ALA A 85 2.01 19.92 -2.61
CA ALA A 85 2.48 18.57 -2.89
C ALA A 85 1.96 18.04 -4.23
N GLY A 86 0.68 18.25 -4.54
CA GLY A 86 0.05 17.83 -5.79
C GLY A 86 0.65 18.52 -7.01
N ILE A 87 0.94 19.82 -6.93
CA ILE A 87 1.64 20.56 -7.99
C ILE A 87 3.05 20.01 -8.18
N THR A 88 3.81 19.83 -7.10
CA THR A 88 5.18 19.29 -7.18
C THR A 88 5.21 17.89 -7.80
N VAL A 89 4.36 16.99 -7.32
CA VAL A 89 4.26 15.61 -7.85
C VAL A 89 3.77 15.62 -9.30
N GLY A 90 2.75 16.43 -9.62
CA GLY A 90 2.21 16.53 -10.98
C GLY A 90 3.24 17.02 -11.99
N VAL A 91 4.02 18.06 -11.64
CA VAL A 91 5.10 18.57 -12.50
C VAL A 91 6.19 17.53 -12.73
N MET A 92 6.53 16.72 -11.72
CA MET A 92 7.51 15.63 -11.86
C MET A 92 6.97 14.45 -12.66
N LEU A 93 5.66 14.17 -12.55
CA LEU A 93 5.03 13.01 -13.18
C LEU A 93 4.99 13.10 -14.70
N VAL A 94 4.82 14.31 -15.26
CA VAL A 94 4.79 14.52 -16.72
C VAL A 94 6.07 14.04 -17.42
N PRO A 95 7.28 14.53 -17.09
CA PRO A 95 8.51 14.05 -17.73
C PRO A 95 8.82 12.59 -17.36
N GLN A 96 8.49 12.16 -16.14
CA GLN A 96 8.70 10.78 -15.69
C GLN A 96 7.89 9.80 -16.55
N ALA A 97 6.60 10.06 -16.74
CA ALA A 97 5.71 9.20 -17.52
C ALA A 97 6.13 9.16 -19.00
N MET A 98 6.52 10.31 -19.58
CA MET A 98 7.05 10.36 -20.95
C MET A 98 8.34 9.54 -21.11
N SER A 99 9.25 9.61 -20.14
CA SER A 99 10.49 8.83 -20.16
C SER A 99 10.20 7.34 -20.09
N TYR A 100 9.26 6.94 -19.23
CA TYR A 100 8.88 5.53 -19.06
C TYR A 100 8.16 4.95 -20.27
N ALA A 101 7.38 5.74 -21.00
CA ALA A 101 6.86 5.30 -22.31
C ALA A 101 7.97 5.06 -23.32
N LYS A 102 8.99 5.92 -23.37
CA LYS A 102 10.15 5.70 -24.24
C LYS A 102 10.95 4.45 -23.85
N LEU A 103 11.11 4.18 -22.55
CA LEU A 103 11.72 2.92 -22.08
C LEU A 103 10.91 1.69 -22.52
N ALA A 104 9.58 1.82 -22.59
CA ALA A 104 8.67 0.80 -23.10
C ALA A 104 8.63 0.70 -24.63
N GLY A 105 9.46 1.45 -25.37
CA GLY A 105 9.44 1.45 -26.84
C GLY A 105 8.23 2.17 -27.46
N LEU A 106 7.44 2.90 -26.65
CA LEU A 106 6.20 3.56 -27.07
C LEU A 106 6.38 5.07 -27.25
N HIS A 107 5.44 5.68 -27.99
CA HIS A 107 5.41 7.12 -28.15
C HIS A 107 5.10 7.83 -26.81
N PRO A 108 5.73 8.97 -26.48
CA PRO A 108 5.60 9.61 -25.16
C PRO A 108 4.18 9.96 -24.71
N ILE A 109 3.28 10.16 -25.68
CA ILE A 109 1.86 10.44 -25.43
C ILE A 109 1.17 9.30 -24.66
N TYR A 110 1.55 8.05 -24.91
CA TYR A 110 1.02 6.89 -24.18
C TYR A 110 1.43 6.91 -22.71
N GLY A 111 2.63 7.44 -22.41
CA GLY A 111 3.07 7.68 -21.04
C GLY A 111 2.13 8.61 -20.29
N LEU A 112 1.70 9.71 -20.91
CA LEU A 112 0.77 10.65 -20.30
C LEU A 112 -0.60 10.00 -20.01
N TYR A 113 -1.10 9.15 -20.90
CA TYR A 113 -2.35 8.41 -20.65
C TYR A 113 -2.23 7.48 -19.44
N THR A 114 -1.13 6.71 -19.36
CA THR A 114 -0.88 5.80 -18.23
C THR A 114 -0.53 6.51 -16.93
N GLY A 115 -0.04 7.75 -16.99
CA GLY A 115 0.19 8.59 -15.82
C GLY A 115 -1.07 9.28 -15.30
N PHE A 116 -1.90 9.78 -16.20
CA PHE A 116 -3.08 10.56 -15.82
C PHE A 116 -4.24 9.65 -15.41
N VAL A 117 -4.65 8.70 -16.24
CA VAL A 117 -5.89 7.94 -16.02
C VAL A 117 -5.89 7.17 -14.69
N PRO A 118 -4.85 6.41 -14.32
CA PRO A 118 -4.81 5.70 -13.04
C PRO A 118 -4.82 6.62 -11.82
N LEU A 119 -4.25 7.83 -11.92
CA LEU A 119 -4.32 8.84 -10.86
C LEU A 119 -5.77 9.25 -10.58
N PHE A 120 -6.56 9.52 -11.63
CA PHE A 120 -7.97 9.89 -11.49
C PHE A 120 -8.81 8.73 -10.95
N VAL A 121 -8.58 7.51 -11.45
CA VAL A 121 -9.28 6.33 -10.95
C VAL A 121 -8.93 6.09 -9.47
N TYR A 122 -7.65 6.16 -9.11
CA TYR A 122 -7.20 5.99 -7.73
C TYR A 122 -7.70 7.10 -6.81
N ALA A 123 -7.85 8.34 -7.28
CA ALA A 123 -8.44 9.41 -6.46
C ALA A 123 -9.90 9.12 -6.06
N ILE A 124 -10.66 8.40 -6.89
CA ILE A 124 -12.07 8.06 -6.63
C ILE A 124 -12.18 6.78 -5.79
N PHE A 125 -11.41 5.75 -6.13
CA PHE A 125 -11.53 4.41 -5.53
C PHE A 125 -10.47 4.11 -4.46
N GLY A 126 -9.49 5.00 -4.28
CA GLY A 126 -8.36 4.80 -3.38
C GLY A 126 -8.72 4.92 -1.91
N SER A 127 -8.17 4.00 -1.12
CA SER A 127 -8.34 3.98 0.34
C SER A 127 -7.30 4.81 1.09
N SER A 128 -6.14 5.08 0.47
CA SER A 128 -5.02 5.80 1.09
C SER A 128 -4.75 7.14 0.42
N ARG A 129 -4.72 8.21 1.22
CA ARG A 129 -4.49 9.60 0.81
C ARG A 129 -3.05 9.87 0.31
N GLN A 130 -2.09 9.03 0.69
CA GLN A 130 -0.66 9.25 0.43
C GLN A 130 -0.09 8.34 -0.67
N LEU A 131 -0.86 7.36 -1.13
CA LEU A 131 -0.38 6.43 -2.15
C LEU A 131 -0.52 7.06 -3.52
N ALA A 132 0.60 7.44 -4.13
CA ALA A 132 0.65 7.83 -5.52
C ALA A 132 0.81 6.59 -6.40
N VAL A 133 -0.20 6.29 -7.22
CA VAL A 133 -0.15 5.25 -8.25
C VAL A 133 0.35 5.89 -9.53
N GLY A 134 1.34 5.32 -10.21
CA GLY A 134 1.85 5.87 -11.46
C GLY A 134 2.67 4.86 -12.25
N PRO A 135 3.07 5.22 -13.49
CA PRO A 135 3.91 4.37 -14.30
C PRO A 135 5.26 4.16 -13.62
N VAL A 136 5.79 2.94 -13.72
CA VAL A 136 7.04 2.51 -13.06
C VAL A 136 8.06 2.09 -14.12
N ALA A 137 9.29 2.59 -14.00
CA ALA A 137 10.38 2.30 -14.95
C ALA A 137 10.60 0.80 -15.20
N LEU A 138 10.55 -0.01 -14.14
CA LEU A 138 10.73 -1.45 -14.22
C LEU A 138 9.66 -2.11 -15.10
N VAL A 139 8.40 -1.73 -14.94
CA VAL A 139 7.30 -2.28 -15.73
C VAL A 139 7.47 -1.91 -17.21
N SER A 140 7.88 -0.67 -17.50
CA SER A 140 8.20 -0.25 -18.86
C SER A 140 9.30 -1.09 -19.51
N LEU A 141 10.37 -1.41 -18.77
CA LEU A 141 11.44 -2.27 -19.28
C LEU A 141 10.96 -3.70 -19.54
N LEU A 142 10.11 -4.24 -18.65
CA LEU A 142 9.53 -5.57 -18.86
C LEU A 142 8.64 -5.63 -20.10
N VAL A 143 7.79 -4.61 -20.31
CA VAL A 143 6.97 -4.50 -21.53
C VAL A 143 7.86 -4.45 -22.76
N SER A 144 8.90 -3.61 -22.74
CA SER A 144 9.86 -3.50 -23.84
C SER A 144 10.55 -4.82 -24.16
N ASN A 145 10.99 -5.54 -23.12
CA ASN A 145 11.65 -6.84 -23.26
C ASN A 145 10.73 -7.93 -23.83
N VAL A 146 9.46 -7.94 -23.41
CA VAL A 146 8.48 -8.92 -23.92
C VAL A 146 8.10 -8.60 -25.36
N LEU A 147 7.78 -7.34 -25.68
CA LEU A 147 7.34 -6.96 -27.03
C LEU A 147 8.49 -6.94 -28.03
N GLY A 148 9.68 -6.53 -27.62
CA GLY A 148 10.88 -6.51 -28.47
C GLY A 148 11.35 -7.90 -28.89
N GLY A 149 10.93 -8.96 -28.18
CA GLY A 149 11.14 -10.34 -28.61
C GLY A 149 10.14 -10.84 -29.67
N ILE A 150 9.08 -10.06 -29.96
CA ILE A 150 7.97 -10.45 -30.85
C ILE A 150 7.95 -9.58 -32.10
N VAL A 151 8.08 -8.26 -31.97
CA VAL A 151 7.99 -7.30 -33.07
C VAL A 151 8.92 -6.11 -32.85
N ASP A 152 9.42 -5.53 -33.95
CA ASP A 152 10.21 -4.30 -33.90
C ASP A 152 9.36 -3.11 -33.44
N SER A 153 9.96 -2.21 -32.66
CA SER A 153 9.32 -1.01 -32.10
C SER A 153 8.93 0.06 -33.13
N SER A 154 9.36 -0.10 -34.39
CA SER A 154 8.97 0.77 -35.51
C SER A 154 7.64 0.37 -36.16
N SER A 155 7.12 -0.81 -35.86
CA SER A 155 5.86 -1.31 -36.41
C SER A 155 4.66 -0.72 -35.67
N GLU A 156 3.60 -0.36 -36.39
CA GLU A 156 2.32 0.05 -35.79
C GLU A 156 1.75 -1.05 -34.88
N LEU A 157 2.01 -2.32 -35.21
CA LEU A 157 1.61 -3.49 -34.43
C LEU A 157 2.18 -3.49 -33.00
N TYR A 158 3.32 -2.84 -32.76
CA TYR A 158 3.94 -2.78 -31.44
C TYR A 158 3.00 -2.12 -30.41
N THR A 159 2.32 -1.04 -30.83
CA THR A 159 1.41 -0.29 -29.96
C THR A 159 0.14 -1.10 -29.65
N GLU A 160 -0.41 -1.80 -30.65
CA GLU A 160 -1.59 -2.65 -30.48
C GLU A 160 -1.31 -3.80 -29.51
N LEU A 161 -0.15 -4.46 -29.65
CA LEU A 161 0.28 -5.52 -28.73
C LEU A 161 0.49 -4.99 -27.31
N ALA A 162 1.03 -3.78 -27.16
CA ALA A 162 1.21 -3.16 -25.84
C ALA A 162 -0.14 -2.91 -25.14
N ILE A 163 -1.14 -2.44 -25.88
CA ILE A 163 -2.50 -2.21 -25.37
C ILE A 163 -3.16 -3.55 -24.99
N LEU A 164 -3.02 -4.57 -25.84
CA LEU A 164 -3.57 -5.91 -25.55
C LEU A 164 -2.90 -6.53 -24.32
N LEU A 165 -1.58 -6.41 -24.20
CA LEU A 165 -0.83 -6.86 -23.02
C LEU A 165 -1.32 -6.16 -21.75
N ALA A 166 -1.47 -4.82 -21.79
CA ALA A 166 -1.99 -4.05 -20.66
C ALA A 166 -3.42 -4.48 -20.28
N PHE A 167 -4.27 -4.77 -21.28
CA PHE A 167 -5.62 -5.27 -21.05
C PHE A 167 -5.62 -6.65 -20.37
N MET A 168 -4.79 -7.59 -20.84
CA MET A 168 -4.64 -8.92 -20.23
C MET A 168 -4.15 -8.82 -18.78
N VAL A 169 -3.18 -7.95 -18.49
CA VAL A 169 -2.69 -7.69 -17.13
C VAL A 169 -3.83 -7.15 -16.25
N GLY A 170 -4.61 -6.19 -16.73
CA GLY A 170 -5.73 -5.64 -15.97
C GLY A 170 -6.83 -6.69 -15.67
N VAL A 171 -7.10 -7.61 -16.59
CA VAL A 171 -8.03 -8.73 -16.35
C VAL A 171 -7.49 -9.65 -15.25
N LEU A 172 -6.20 -9.98 -15.29
CA LEU A 172 -5.56 -10.82 -14.27
C LEU A 172 -5.56 -10.15 -12.89
N GLU A 173 -5.26 -8.86 -12.82
CA GLU A 173 -5.31 -8.07 -11.58
C GLU A 173 -6.73 -8.01 -11.01
N CYS A 174 -7.74 -7.81 -11.87
CA CYS A 174 -9.14 -7.83 -11.48
C CYS A 174 -9.56 -9.20 -10.93
N LEU A 175 -9.15 -10.28 -11.59
CA LEU A 175 -9.44 -11.65 -11.16
C LEU A 175 -8.79 -11.96 -9.80
N MET A 176 -7.51 -11.60 -9.62
CA MET A 176 -6.83 -11.77 -8.33
C MET A 176 -7.48 -10.92 -7.23
N GLY A 177 -7.95 -9.71 -7.57
CA GLY A 177 -8.71 -8.86 -6.67
C GLY A 177 -10.04 -9.48 -6.23
N LEU A 178 -10.73 -10.19 -7.12
CA LEU A 178 -12.01 -10.86 -6.83
C LEU A 178 -11.85 -12.14 -5.99
N LEU A 179 -10.73 -12.85 -6.13
CA LEU A 179 -10.44 -14.09 -5.39
C LEU A 179 -9.91 -13.85 -3.96
N ARG A 180 -9.68 -12.59 -3.58
CA ARG A 180 -9.14 -12.17 -2.29
C ARG A 180 -10.24 -11.80 -1.29
#